data_AF-A0A9Q0EFW7-F1
#
_entry.id   AF-A0A9Q0EFW7-F1
#
_cell.length_a   1.000
_cell.length_b   1.000
_cell.length_c   1.000
_cell.angle_alpha   90.00
_cell.angle_beta   90.00
_cell.angle_gamma   90.00
#
_symmetry.space_group_name_H-M   'P 1'
#
loop_
_entity.id
_entity.type
_entity.pdbx_description
1 polymer ?
#
loop_
_entity_poly.entity_id
_entity_poly.type
_entity_poly.pdbx_seq_one_letter_code
_entity_poly.pdbx_strand_id
1 'polypeptide(L)'
;MIRSGDDDLSNLHCGTAIDIGAWVSKRVFFHWIPALIRSMVCIPCIVIPVLLWVYKRFLEPIIYPFIAPFINKFWPKKAVQEPGPDAAKITETTNGTSTVSDLSENPSIRTLVGTESVSENEPFWNQLISFTFISPINSGDSKLLEEAVIPLAKTLIVNNPRTGNFGALVKVFLSRTKELKISTECQDQLFIWQAHNALFMIRCLLKVFIREMNGGGEDLLEELMSNLVHLIVEVPLLDITYSILFEAVTSLLVLFSYQLFHKDILRSGIIYQHITTGRCLSLTSRLVKTLLYNFIRQEKCPPPATHVFQPTEEGGGMLYGLVSGVATNLTDRPDQPNPYRQAVIGFRNTQDTSSLATEQPHAFQINFNSLYTALCEQQHSDQATLLLYTLLHQNVMPILEILYNVEHRNSHHVYMALIILLILTEDDGFNRSVHEVVLKNISWYTERTLTEISLGSLLILVVIRTIQFNMTRTRDKYLHTNCLAALANMSAQFRCLHQYAAQRIIR
;
A
#
# COMPACT_ATOMS: atom_id res chain seq x y z
N MET A 1 69.34 3.11 -18.84
CA MET A 1 70.01 2.67 -20.07
C MET A 1 68.93 2.42 -21.10
N ILE A 2 68.91 3.23 -22.16
CA ILE A 2 67.90 3.32 -23.22
C ILE A 2 68.11 2.19 -24.25
N ARG A 3 67.00 1.64 -24.76
CA ARG A 3 66.76 1.17 -26.15
C ARG A 3 65.31 0.66 -26.17
N SER A 4 64.30 1.39 -26.65
CA SER A 4 64.00 1.86 -28.01
C SER A 4 63.96 0.74 -29.06
N GLY A 5 62.74 0.42 -29.47
CA GLY A 5 62.39 -0.38 -30.63
C GLY A 5 60.93 -0.06 -30.95
N ASP A 6 60.73 1.10 -31.58
CA ASP A 6 59.55 1.36 -32.40
C ASP A 6 59.65 0.43 -33.61
N ASP A 7 58.53 -0.20 -34.00
CA ASP A 7 58.13 -0.39 -35.40
C ASP A 7 56.66 -0.87 -35.47
N ASP A 8 55.91 -0.20 -36.34
CA ASP A 8 54.73 -0.65 -37.10
C ASP A 8 53.36 -0.79 -36.42
N LEU A 9 52.80 0.38 -36.09
CA LEU A 9 51.36 0.66 -35.99
C LEU A 9 50.78 1.02 -37.37
N SER A 10 50.89 0.13 -38.36
CA SER A 10 50.13 0.25 -39.62
C SER A 10 50.19 -1.06 -40.41
N ASN A 11 49.14 -1.88 -40.25
CA ASN A 11 48.62 -2.90 -41.17
C ASN A 11 48.22 -4.18 -40.43
N LEU A 12 47.04 -4.18 -39.81
CA LEU A 12 46.18 -5.35 -39.87
C LEU A 12 44.76 -4.88 -40.18
N HIS A 13 44.29 -5.27 -41.36
CA HIS A 13 42.96 -4.99 -41.86
C HIS A 13 41.86 -5.51 -40.92
N CYS A 14 40.92 -4.61 -40.65
CA CYS A 14 39.50 -4.82 -40.45
C CYS A 14 38.99 -6.23 -40.86
N GLY A 15 38.77 -7.08 -39.86
CA GLY A 15 38.15 -8.39 -40.03
C GLY A 15 37.76 -8.95 -38.68
N THR A 16 36.44 -9.06 -38.45
CA THR A 16 35.78 -9.65 -37.28
C THR A 16 35.95 -8.93 -35.93
N ALA A 17 35.31 -7.77 -35.81
CA ALA A 17 34.69 -7.39 -34.55
C ALA A 17 33.65 -8.47 -34.20
N ILE A 18 33.89 -9.23 -33.13
CA ILE A 18 32.85 -10.05 -32.52
C ILE A 18 31.91 -9.06 -31.83
N ASP A 19 30.89 -8.65 -32.57
CA ASP A 19 29.77 -7.85 -32.08
C ASP A 19 28.94 -8.72 -31.12
N ILE A 20 29.28 -8.63 -29.83
CA ILE A 20 28.59 -9.33 -28.74
C ILE A 20 27.11 -8.86 -28.67
N GLY A 21 26.79 -7.66 -29.14
CA GLY A 21 25.42 -7.16 -29.29
C GLY A 21 24.63 -7.93 -30.36
N ALA A 22 25.26 -8.30 -31.47
CA ALA A 22 24.62 -9.10 -32.53
C ALA A 22 24.47 -10.59 -32.17
N TRP A 23 25.32 -11.13 -31.29
CA TRP A 23 25.23 -12.53 -30.83
C TRP A 23 24.13 -12.72 -29.76
N VAL A 24 23.94 -11.74 -28.88
CA VAL A 24 22.87 -11.75 -27.86
C VAL A 24 21.50 -11.41 -28.48
N SER A 25 21.45 -10.67 -29.58
CA SER A 25 20.19 -10.24 -30.20
C SER A 25 19.51 -11.29 -31.09
N LYS A 26 20.15 -12.41 -31.50
CA LYS A 26 19.63 -13.22 -32.63
C LYS A 26 19.31 -14.70 -32.44
N ARG A 27 19.51 -15.33 -31.28
CA ARG A 27 18.97 -16.68 -31.04
C ARG A 27 18.58 -16.87 -29.59
N VAL A 28 17.30 -16.63 -29.29
CA VAL A 28 16.42 -17.46 -28.42
C VAL A 28 15.14 -16.69 -28.01
N PHE A 29 15.13 -15.34 -28.02
CA PHE A 29 13.99 -14.59 -27.46
C PHE A 29 12.90 -14.10 -28.43
N PHE A 30 13.19 -13.89 -29.73
CA PHE A 30 12.24 -13.21 -30.63
C PHE A 30 11.44 -14.10 -31.60
N HIS A 31 11.69 -15.40 -31.67
CA HIS A 31 10.93 -16.29 -32.58
C HIS A 31 9.70 -16.96 -31.94
N TRP A 32 9.55 -16.90 -30.62
CA TRP A 32 8.37 -17.43 -29.93
C TRP A 32 7.26 -16.38 -29.75
N ILE A 33 7.60 -15.10 -29.68
CA ILE A 33 6.64 -14.03 -29.42
C ILE A 33 5.62 -13.86 -30.57
N PRO A 34 5.98 -13.91 -31.87
CA PRO A 34 4.99 -13.83 -32.94
C PRO A 34 4.13 -15.10 -33.10
N ALA A 35 4.61 -16.26 -32.63
CA ALA A 35 3.85 -17.53 -32.67
C ALA A 35 2.92 -17.69 -31.45
N LEU A 36 3.30 -17.14 -30.29
CA LEU A 36 2.47 -17.08 -29.09
C LEU A 36 1.44 -15.94 -29.16
N ILE A 37 1.77 -14.81 -29.80
CA ILE A 37 0.83 -13.70 -30.04
C ILE A 37 -0.16 -14.02 -31.17
N ARG A 38 0.18 -14.94 -32.10
CA ARG A 38 -0.76 -15.38 -33.16
C ARG A 38 -1.67 -16.55 -32.71
N SER A 39 -1.58 -17.00 -31.45
CA SER A 39 -2.46 -18.03 -30.88
C SER A 39 -3.28 -17.55 -29.66
N MET A 40 -3.21 -16.26 -29.31
CA MET A 40 -4.05 -15.63 -28.26
C MET A 40 -4.91 -14.51 -28.83
N VAL A 41 -5.89 -14.88 -29.66
CA VAL A 41 -7.19 -14.21 -29.67
C VAL A 41 -8.20 -15.32 -29.49
N CYS A 42 -8.62 -15.48 -28.24
CA CYS A 42 -9.61 -16.46 -27.83
C CYS A 42 -10.84 -16.31 -28.75
N ILE A 43 -11.15 -17.35 -29.51
CA ILE A 43 -12.39 -17.53 -30.28
C ILE A 43 -13.64 -17.05 -29.48
N PRO A 44 -13.76 -17.22 -28.14
CA PRO A 44 -14.82 -16.60 -27.34
C PRO A 44 -14.98 -15.07 -27.45
N CYS A 45 -13.92 -14.29 -27.63
CA CYS A 45 -13.97 -12.82 -27.55
C CYS A 45 -14.58 -12.17 -28.79
N ILE A 46 -14.60 -12.86 -29.94
CA ILE A 46 -15.32 -12.42 -31.15
C ILE A 46 -16.62 -13.21 -31.28
N VAL A 47 -16.61 -14.50 -30.95
CA VAL A 47 -17.79 -15.37 -31.09
C VAL A 47 -18.89 -14.99 -30.10
N ILE A 48 -18.58 -14.62 -28.85
CA ILE A 48 -19.61 -14.25 -27.86
C ILE A 48 -20.31 -12.93 -28.26
N PRO A 49 -19.61 -11.83 -28.59
CA PRO A 49 -20.29 -10.62 -29.06
C PRO A 49 -21.08 -10.82 -30.35
N VAL A 50 -20.55 -11.62 -31.30
CA VAL A 50 -21.24 -11.93 -32.55
C VAL A 50 -22.46 -12.84 -32.31
N LEU A 51 -22.36 -13.85 -31.47
CA LEU A 51 -23.49 -14.71 -31.08
C LEU A 51 -24.54 -13.95 -30.28
N LEU A 52 -24.13 -13.07 -29.35
CA LEU A 52 -25.05 -12.21 -28.62
C LEU A 52 -25.75 -11.22 -29.57
N TRP A 53 -25.02 -10.68 -30.55
CA TRP A 53 -25.61 -9.82 -31.58
C TRP A 53 -26.58 -10.59 -32.48
N VAL A 54 -26.22 -11.79 -32.96
CA VAL A 54 -27.12 -12.66 -33.75
C VAL A 54 -28.33 -13.09 -32.92
N TYR A 55 -28.13 -13.44 -31.65
CA TYR A 55 -29.19 -13.78 -30.72
C TYR A 55 -30.17 -12.62 -30.59
N LYS A 56 -29.69 -11.41 -30.27
CA LYS A 56 -30.51 -10.23 -30.06
C LYS A 56 -31.21 -9.73 -31.34
N ARG A 57 -30.52 -9.85 -32.49
CA ARG A 57 -31.01 -9.32 -33.77
C ARG A 57 -31.97 -10.25 -34.49
N PHE A 58 -31.77 -11.57 -34.39
CA PHE A 58 -32.49 -12.55 -35.21
C PHE A 58 -33.22 -13.64 -34.42
N LEU A 59 -32.68 -14.11 -33.28
CA LEU A 59 -33.33 -15.18 -32.51
C LEU A 59 -34.34 -14.63 -31.48
N GLU A 60 -34.03 -13.54 -30.79
CA GLU A 60 -34.89 -12.93 -29.77
C GLU A 60 -36.29 -12.59 -30.31
N PRO A 61 -36.47 -11.96 -31.49
CA PRO A 61 -37.80 -11.65 -32.03
C PRO A 61 -38.61 -12.90 -32.41
N ILE A 62 -37.94 -14.01 -32.73
CA ILE A 62 -38.56 -15.26 -33.16
C ILE A 62 -38.90 -16.14 -31.96
N ILE A 63 -38.01 -16.20 -30.95
CA ILE A 63 -38.14 -17.09 -29.79
C ILE A 63 -39.04 -16.45 -28.72
N TYR A 64 -38.93 -15.13 -28.47
CA TYR A 64 -39.65 -14.44 -27.41
C TYR A 64 -41.19 -14.62 -27.46
N PRO A 65 -41.87 -14.60 -28.63
CA PRO A 65 -43.31 -14.89 -28.73
C PRO A 65 -43.71 -16.29 -28.24
N PHE A 66 -42.82 -17.29 -28.32
CA PHE A 66 -43.09 -18.66 -27.91
C PHE A 66 -42.78 -18.94 -26.44
N ILE A 67 -41.82 -18.23 -25.82
CA ILE A 67 -41.48 -18.38 -24.38
C ILE A 67 -42.19 -17.36 -23.48
N ALA A 68 -42.66 -16.23 -24.02
CA ALA A 68 -43.41 -15.21 -23.27
C ALA A 68 -44.62 -15.78 -22.49
N PRO A 69 -45.39 -16.77 -23.01
CA PRO A 69 -46.48 -17.38 -22.26
C PRO A 69 -46.01 -18.21 -21.04
N PHE A 70 -44.79 -18.76 -21.09
CA PHE A 70 -44.22 -19.59 -20.02
C PHE A 70 -43.53 -18.74 -18.94
N ILE A 71 -42.82 -17.68 -19.33
CA ILE A 71 -42.12 -16.77 -18.40
C ILE A 71 -43.13 -15.97 -17.56
N ASN A 72 -44.22 -15.49 -18.15
CA ASN A 72 -45.28 -14.78 -17.41
C ASN A 72 -46.04 -15.69 -16.43
N LYS A 73 -45.91 -17.02 -16.55
CA LYS A 73 -46.52 -17.99 -15.63
C LYS A 73 -45.62 -18.31 -14.43
N PHE A 74 -44.30 -18.23 -14.58
CA PHE A 74 -43.33 -18.51 -13.51
C PHE A 74 -42.79 -17.27 -12.80
N TRP A 75 -42.90 -16.07 -13.41
CA TRP A 75 -42.46 -14.82 -12.82
C TRP A 75 -43.55 -13.75 -12.98
N PRO A 76 -44.56 -13.70 -12.09
CA PRO A 76 -45.55 -12.64 -12.11
C PRO A 76 -44.84 -11.32 -11.81
N LYS A 77 -44.89 -10.38 -12.77
CA LYS A 77 -44.41 -9.02 -12.59
C LYS A 77 -45.23 -8.36 -11.47
N LYS A 78 -44.70 -8.31 -10.24
CA LYS A 78 -45.08 -7.27 -9.29
C LYS A 78 -44.42 -5.98 -9.76
N ALA A 79 -45.18 -5.24 -10.57
CA ALA A 79 -44.93 -3.83 -10.82
C ALA A 79 -44.92 -3.08 -9.49
N VAL A 80 -44.02 -2.12 -9.40
CA VAL A 80 -43.95 -1.06 -8.38
C VAL A 80 -45.36 -0.54 -8.12
N GLN A 81 -45.89 -0.83 -6.93
CA GLN A 81 -47.01 -0.12 -6.35
C GLN A 81 -46.43 0.92 -5.42
N GLU A 82 -46.72 2.20 -5.72
CA GLU A 82 -46.56 3.28 -4.76
C GLU A 82 -47.27 2.91 -3.44
N PRO A 83 -46.64 3.11 -2.26
CA PRO A 83 -47.34 2.90 -1.02
C PRO A 83 -48.39 4.01 -0.84
N GLY A 84 -49.65 3.60 -0.64
CA GLY A 84 -50.75 4.47 -0.25
C GLY A 84 -50.52 5.16 1.11
N PRO A 85 -51.36 6.14 1.46
CA PRO A 85 -51.02 7.22 2.40
C PRO A 85 -50.99 6.86 3.90
N ASP A 86 -50.94 5.57 4.27
CA ASP A 86 -51.09 5.15 5.67
C ASP A 86 -49.81 4.62 6.32
N ALA A 87 -48.65 4.76 5.66
CA ALA A 87 -47.32 4.50 6.25
C ALA A 87 -46.54 5.79 6.58
N ALA A 88 -47.19 6.96 6.51
CA ALA A 88 -46.59 8.27 6.78
C ALA A 88 -46.70 8.70 8.26
N LYS A 89 -46.33 7.83 9.21
CA LYS A 89 -46.38 8.22 10.64
C LYS A 89 -45.21 7.82 11.53
N ILE A 90 -44.07 7.38 10.98
CA ILE A 90 -42.82 7.20 11.77
C ILE A 90 -41.58 7.75 11.04
N THR A 91 -41.76 8.72 10.15
CA THR A 91 -40.65 9.44 9.49
C THR A 91 -40.91 10.94 9.46
N GLU A 92 -41.15 11.52 10.62
CA GLU A 92 -40.97 12.95 10.87
C GLU A 92 -40.12 13.10 12.12
N THR A 93 -38.80 13.24 11.92
CA THR A 93 -37.85 14.04 12.74
C THR A 93 -36.40 13.71 12.36
N THR A 94 -35.99 13.97 11.11
CA THR A 94 -34.56 14.21 10.81
C THR A 94 -34.44 15.35 9.82
N ASN A 95 -34.07 16.51 10.33
CA ASN A 95 -33.81 17.72 9.56
C ASN A 95 -32.55 17.56 8.69
N GLY A 96 -32.71 17.78 7.39
CA GLY A 96 -31.72 18.44 6.52
C GLY A 96 -30.60 17.57 5.93
N THR A 97 -30.79 17.08 4.70
CA THR A 97 -29.68 16.90 3.75
C THR A 97 -29.27 18.28 3.23
N SER A 98 -28.15 18.82 3.69
CA SER A 98 -27.63 20.08 3.17
C SER A 98 -26.70 19.83 1.99
N THR A 99 -26.80 20.64 0.94
CA THR A 99 -25.78 20.63 -0.11
C THR A 99 -24.45 21.15 0.46
N VAL A 100 -23.30 20.78 -0.14
CA VAL A 100 -21.97 21.18 0.37
C VAL A 100 -21.84 22.71 0.52
N SER A 101 -22.57 23.47 -0.31
CA SER A 101 -22.68 24.92 -0.26
C SER A 101 -23.28 25.48 1.04
N ASP A 102 -24.14 24.72 1.72
CA ASP A 102 -24.90 25.20 2.88
C ASP A 102 -24.22 24.88 4.22
N LEU A 103 -23.04 24.22 4.20
CA LEU A 103 -22.31 23.87 5.44
C LEU A 103 -22.02 25.11 6.30
N SER A 104 -21.72 26.25 5.67
CA SER A 104 -21.41 27.49 6.37
C SER A 104 -22.62 28.15 7.05
N GLU A 105 -23.83 27.76 6.67
CA GLU A 105 -25.09 28.25 7.23
C GLU A 105 -25.65 27.32 8.31
N ASN A 106 -25.12 26.10 8.42
CA ASN A 106 -25.56 25.12 9.40
C ASN A 106 -25.31 25.62 10.84
N PRO A 107 -26.35 25.78 11.68
CA PRO A 107 -26.21 26.28 13.04
C PRO A 107 -25.29 25.43 13.91
N SER A 108 -25.37 24.10 13.79
CA SER A 108 -24.55 23.19 14.59
C SER A 108 -23.06 23.31 14.25
N ILE A 109 -22.74 23.48 12.96
CA ILE A 109 -21.36 23.72 12.51
C ILE A 109 -20.86 25.09 12.99
N ARG A 110 -21.70 26.13 12.97
CA ARG A 110 -21.35 27.44 13.51
C ARG A 110 -21.07 27.41 15.01
N THR A 111 -21.87 26.66 15.78
CA THR A 111 -21.61 26.45 17.20
C THR A 111 -20.29 25.72 17.42
N LEU A 112 -20.01 24.67 16.63
CA LEU A 112 -18.74 23.93 16.72
C LEU A 112 -17.52 24.84 16.54
N VAL A 113 -17.52 25.69 15.51
CA VAL A 113 -16.39 26.59 15.18
C VAL A 113 -16.42 27.92 15.93
N GLY A 114 -17.47 28.16 16.72
CA GLY A 114 -17.72 29.41 17.41
C GLY A 114 -16.77 29.71 18.56
N THR A 115 -17.10 30.74 19.34
CA THR A 115 -16.30 31.23 20.48
C THR A 115 -16.70 30.63 21.82
N GLU A 116 -17.78 29.83 21.85
CA GLU A 116 -18.29 29.19 23.06
C GLU A 116 -17.75 27.76 23.18
N SER A 117 -17.40 27.36 24.39
CA SER A 117 -16.98 25.99 24.72
C SER A 117 -18.20 25.08 24.82
N VAL A 118 -18.17 23.96 24.11
CA VAL A 118 -19.20 22.91 24.20
C VAL A 118 -18.65 21.73 24.98
N SER A 119 -19.31 21.39 26.10
CA SER A 119 -18.93 20.22 26.90
C SER A 119 -19.25 18.91 26.16
N GLU A 120 -18.39 17.89 26.31
CA GLU A 120 -18.55 16.56 25.70
C GLU A 120 -19.86 15.83 26.08
N ASN A 121 -20.51 16.26 27.17
CA ASN A 121 -21.76 15.67 27.67
C ASN A 121 -23.04 16.39 27.15
N GLU A 122 -22.90 17.44 26.33
CA GLU A 122 -24.04 18.21 25.82
C GLU A 122 -24.85 17.42 24.77
N PRO A 123 -26.19 17.51 24.78
CA PRO A 123 -27.05 16.91 23.74
C PRO A 123 -26.75 17.41 22.32
N PHE A 124 -26.12 18.59 22.22
CA PHE A 124 -25.59 19.17 20.97
C PHE A 124 -24.89 18.15 20.09
N TRP A 125 -24.05 17.28 20.67
CA TRP A 125 -23.26 16.32 19.91
C TRP A 125 -24.11 15.31 19.18
N ASN A 126 -25.19 14.83 19.80
CA ASN A 126 -26.11 13.89 19.15
C ASN A 126 -26.79 14.55 17.95
N GLN A 127 -27.13 15.83 18.03
CA GLN A 127 -27.69 16.57 16.91
C GLN A 127 -26.65 16.79 15.79
N LEU A 128 -25.41 17.14 16.15
CA LEU A 128 -24.33 17.36 15.18
C LEU A 128 -23.92 16.08 14.44
N ILE A 129 -23.69 14.98 15.17
CA ILE A 129 -23.23 13.71 14.57
C ILE A 129 -24.38 12.94 13.92
N SER A 130 -25.64 13.28 14.20
CA SER A 130 -26.80 12.76 13.46
C SER A 130 -27.10 13.59 12.21
N PHE A 131 -26.17 14.43 11.77
CA PHE A 131 -26.30 15.13 10.51
C PHE A 131 -25.92 14.20 9.35
N THR A 132 -26.72 14.19 8.28
CA THR A 132 -26.42 13.39 7.09
C THR A 132 -25.43 14.13 6.19
N PHE A 133 -24.14 13.79 6.31
CA PHE A 133 -23.09 14.32 5.43
C PHE A 133 -23.09 13.62 4.08
N ILE A 134 -23.33 14.29 2.95
CA ILE A 134 -23.14 13.65 1.65
C ILE A 134 -21.64 13.40 1.45
N SER A 135 -21.22 12.14 1.52
CA SER A 135 -19.84 11.75 1.21
C SER A 135 -19.54 12.11 -0.25
N PRO A 136 -18.39 12.75 -0.53
CA PRO A 136 -18.00 13.06 -1.90
C PRO A 136 -17.88 11.77 -2.72
N ILE A 137 -18.51 11.75 -3.89
CA ILE A 137 -18.63 10.55 -4.75
C ILE A 137 -17.52 10.54 -5.80
N ASN A 138 -16.95 11.71 -6.09
CA ASN A 138 -15.84 11.88 -7.04
C ASN A 138 -14.80 12.90 -6.52
N SER A 139 -13.69 13.03 -7.27
CA SER A 139 -12.61 13.97 -6.93
C SER A 139 -13.03 15.44 -6.95
N GLY A 140 -13.99 15.81 -7.80
CA GLY A 140 -14.59 17.14 -7.85
C GLY A 140 -15.39 17.45 -6.59
N ASP A 141 -16.28 16.55 -6.16
CA ASP A 141 -17.06 16.68 -4.93
C ASP A 141 -16.15 16.80 -3.71
N SER A 142 -15.06 16.01 -3.69
CA SER A 142 -14.06 16.04 -2.62
C SER A 142 -13.38 17.41 -2.53
N LYS A 143 -13.08 18.01 -3.69
CA LYS A 143 -12.50 19.35 -3.76
C LYS A 143 -13.48 20.42 -3.29
N LEU A 144 -14.75 20.34 -3.69
CA LEU A 144 -15.79 21.27 -3.23
C LEU A 144 -16.00 21.20 -1.72
N LEU A 145 -16.01 19.99 -1.16
CA LEU A 145 -16.08 19.80 0.28
C LEU A 145 -14.87 20.42 0.99
N GLU A 146 -13.67 20.21 0.45
CA GLU A 146 -12.44 20.80 0.99
C GLU A 146 -12.50 22.34 0.96
N GLU A 147 -12.93 22.94 -0.15
CA GLU A 147 -13.09 24.39 -0.28
C GLU A 147 -14.11 24.95 0.72
N ALA A 148 -15.21 24.24 1.00
CA ALA A 148 -16.21 24.63 1.98
C ALA A 148 -15.72 24.47 3.44
N VAL A 149 -14.93 23.43 3.73
CA VAL A 149 -14.43 23.13 5.09
C VAL A 149 -13.27 24.04 5.49
N ILE A 150 -12.40 24.46 4.57
CA ILE A 150 -11.20 25.25 4.91
C ILE A 150 -11.50 26.52 5.73
N PRO A 151 -12.46 27.39 5.35
CA PRO A 151 -12.78 28.59 6.14
C PRO A 151 -13.28 28.27 7.55
N LEU A 152 -14.11 27.23 7.67
CA LEU A 152 -14.67 26.76 8.94
C LEU A 152 -13.57 26.20 9.85
N ALA A 153 -12.70 25.37 9.30
CA ALA A 153 -11.56 24.81 10.01
C ALA A 153 -10.59 25.92 10.48
N LYS A 154 -10.30 26.92 9.65
CA LYS A 154 -9.46 28.08 10.06
C LYS A 154 -10.07 28.85 11.23
N THR A 155 -11.39 29.03 11.21
CA THR A 155 -12.11 29.69 12.31
C THR A 155 -11.99 28.87 13.60
N LEU A 156 -12.19 27.55 13.49
CA LEU A 156 -12.03 26.64 14.61
C LEU A 156 -10.59 26.63 15.14
N ILE A 157 -9.56 26.62 14.29
CA ILE A 157 -8.15 26.64 14.73
C ILE A 157 -7.86 27.86 15.62
N VAL A 158 -8.41 29.02 15.28
CA VAL A 158 -8.23 30.26 16.06
C VAL A 158 -8.95 30.19 17.41
N ASN A 159 -10.17 29.63 17.45
CA ASN A 159 -11.00 29.60 18.65
C ASN A 159 -10.72 28.41 19.58
N ASN A 160 -10.27 27.28 19.03
CA ASN A 160 -10.12 26.00 19.73
C ASN A 160 -9.17 26.02 20.93
N PRO A 161 -8.07 26.81 20.97
CA PRO A 161 -7.25 26.93 22.17
C PRO A 161 -8.03 27.43 23.40
N ARG A 162 -9.15 28.16 23.18
CA ARG A 162 -10.03 28.64 24.25
C ARG A 162 -11.25 27.73 24.44
N THR A 163 -11.87 27.28 23.35
CA THR A 163 -13.14 26.54 23.42
C THR A 163 -12.97 25.05 23.68
N GLY A 164 -11.87 24.45 23.22
CA GLY A 164 -11.64 23.00 23.31
C GLY A 164 -12.59 22.14 22.46
N ASN A 165 -13.37 22.74 21.56
CA ASN A 165 -14.46 22.07 20.83
C ASN A 165 -13.97 20.91 19.93
N PHE A 166 -12.80 21.03 19.30
CA PHE A 166 -12.21 19.90 18.56
C PHE A 166 -11.85 18.75 19.50
N GLY A 167 -11.30 19.07 20.68
CA GLY A 167 -10.98 18.06 21.68
C GLY A 167 -12.23 17.35 22.19
N ALA A 168 -13.31 18.09 22.44
CA ALA A 168 -14.61 17.51 22.80
C ALA A 168 -15.17 16.61 21.69
N LEU A 169 -15.09 17.02 20.41
CA LEU A 169 -15.49 16.19 19.27
C LEU A 169 -14.72 14.86 19.22
N VAL A 170 -13.40 14.90 19.41
CA VAL A 170 -12.58 13.68 19.46
C VAL A 170 -13.03 12.78 20.61
N LYS A 171 -13.26 13.32 21.81
CA LYS A 171 -13.73 12.53 22.95
C LYS A 171 -15.13 11.93 22.74
N VAL A 172 -16.04 12.66 22.10
CA VAL A 172 -17.36 12.14 21.71
C VAL A 172 -17.23 10.97 20.76
N PHE A 173 -16.37 11.08 19.74
CA PHE A 173 -16.04 9.96 18.86
C PHE A 173 -15.49 8.77 19.65
N LEU A 174 -14.51 8.99 20.53
CA LEU A 174 -13.92 7.96 21.38
C LEU A 174 -14.93 7.31 22.35
N SER A 175 -15.97 8.04 22.76
CA SER A 175 -17.07 7.46 23.54
C SER A 175 -17.92 6.54 22.67
N ARG A 176 -18.27 6.97 21.46
CA ARG A 176 -19.08 6.17 20.51
C ARG A 176 -18.36 4.91 20.05
N THR A 177 -17.04 4.92 19.93
CA THR A 177 -16.28 3.72 19.55
C THR A 177 -16.36 2.60 20.59
N LYS A 178 -16.59 2.91 21.87
CA LYS A 178 -16.77 1.90 22.94
C LYS A 178 -18.07 1.12 22.78
N GLU A 179 -19.08 1.72 22.13
CA GLU A 179 -20.39 1.12 21.88
C GLU A 179 -20.39 0.25 20.61
N LEU A 180 -19.46 0.46 19.68
CA LEU A 180 -19.43 -0.19 18.37
C LEU A 180 -19.48 -1.72 18.42
N LYS A 181 -18.76 -2.36 19.35
CA LYS A 181 -18.74 -3.82 19.43
C LYS A 181 -20.15 -4.37 19.71
N ILE A 182 -20.84 -3.77 20.67
CA ILE A 182 -22.22 -4.14 21.01
C ILE A 182 -23.16 -3.79 19.84
N SER A 183 -22.99 -2.62 19.22
CA SER A 183 -23.80 -2.23 18.06
C SER A 183 -23.63 -3.19 16.87
N THR A 184 -22.43 -3.72 16.63
CA THR A 184 -22.20 -4.71 15.58
C THR A 184 -22.87 -6.05 15.88
N GLU A 185 -22.86 -6.49 17.14
CA GLU A 185 -23.53 -7.73 17.58
C GLU A 185 -25.06 -7.60 17.49
N CYS A 186 -25.60 -6.41 17.79
CA CYS A 186 -27.03 -6.11 17.74
C CYS A 186 -27.54 -5.65 16.36
N GLN A 187 -26.66 -5.50 15.37
CA GLN A 187 -26.96 -4.89 14.06
C GLN A 187 -27.57 -3.48 14.17
N ASP A 188 -27.21 -2.73 15.22
CA ASP A 188 -27.66 -1.35 15.41
C ASP A 188 -26.82 -0.39 14.55
N GLN A 189 -27.42 0.10 13.48
CA GLN A 189 -26.76 0.99 12.52
C GLN A 189 -26.61 2.42 13.03
N LEU A 190 -27.42 2.87 13.99
CA LEU A 190 -27.45 4.27 14.41
C LEU A 190 -26.12 4.69 15.05
N PHE A 191 -25.62 3.89 16.00
CA PHE A 191 -24.36 4.20 16.68
C PHE A 191 -23.14 4.08 15.75
N ILE A 192 -23.15 3.10 14.84
CA ILE A 192 -22.10 2.94 13.83
C ILE A 192 -22.06 4.17 12.91
N TRP A 193 -23.23 4.63 12.48
CA TRP A 193 -23.37 5.81 11.65
C TRP A 193 -22.95 7.10 12.37
N GLN A 194 -23.35 7.29 13.63
CA GLN A 194 -22.92 8.43 14.43
C GLN A 194 -21.40 8.45 14.66
N ALA A 195 -20.80 7.28 14.95
CA ALA A 195 -19.36 7.15 15.09
C ALA A 195 -18.63 7.46 13.77
N HIS A 196 -19.16 6.98 12.65
CA HIS A 196 -18.65 7.31 11.31
C HIS A 196 -18.71 8.81 11.03
N ASN A 197 -19.85 9.47 11.27
CA ASN A 197 -20.01 10.91 11.04
C ASN A 197 -19.06 11.74 11.90
N ALA A 198 -18.91 11.37 13.18
CA ALA A 198 -17.96 12.01 14.06
C ALA A 198 -16.52 11.88 13.52
N LEU A 199 -16.15 10.69 13.06
CA LEU A 199 -14.82 10.46 12.49
C LEU A 199 -14.60 11.21 11.17
N PHE A 200 -15.61 11.27 10.30
CA PHE A 200 -15.59 12.02 9.06
C PHE A 200 -15.33 13.51 9.30
N MET A 201 -16.03 14.11 10.28
CA MET A 201 -15.75 15.48 10.69
C MET A 201 -14.33 15.65 11.22
N ILE A 202 -13.86 14.72 12.06
CA ILE A 202 -12.48 14.73 12.57
C ILE A 202 -11.48 14.67 11.42
N ARG A 203 -11.64 13.78 10.42
CA ARG A 203 -10.74 13.68 9.26
C ARG A 203 -10.70 14.97 8.46
N CYS A 204 -11.87 15.55 8.17
CA CYS A 204 -12.00 16.81 7.44
C CYS A 204 -11.24 17.95 8.15
N LEU A 205 -11.37 18.03 9.48
CA LEU A 205 -10.65 19.02 10.28
C LEU A 205 -9.14 18.72 10.37
N LEU A 206 -8.75 17.46 10.58
CA LEU A 206 -7.35 17.02 10.63
C LEU A 206 -6.59 17.41 9.37
N LYS A 207 -7.19 17.29 8.19
CA LYS A 207 -6.56 17.67 6.91
C LYS A 207 -6.08 19.13 6.89
N VAL A 208 -6.74 20.02 7.63
CA VAL A 208 -6.35 21.43 7.78
C VAL A 208 -5.44 21.61 9.00
N PHE A 209 -5.82 21.02 10.14
CA PHE A 209 -5.11 21.17 11.41
C PHE A 209 -3.67 20.67 11.33
N ILE A 210 -3.42 19.58 10.62
CA ILE A 210 -2.09 18.96 10.53
C ILE A 210 -1.04 19.89 9.91
N ARG A 211 -1.47 20.90 9.14
CA ARG A 211 -0.59 21.94 8.58
C ARG A 211 -0.20 23.00 9.61
N GLU A 212 -1.00 23.17 10.66
CA GLU A 212 -0.93 24.26 11.65
C GLU A 212 -0.67 23.76 13.08
N MET A 213 -0.45 22.45 13.27
CA MET A 213 -0.28 21.83 14.59
C MET A 213 1.03 22.26 15.26
N ASN A 214 0.91 23.11 16.30
CA ASN A 214 2.00 23.48 17.20
C ASN A 214 1.74 22.91 18.61
N GLY A 215 2.17 21.66 18.86
CA GLY A 215 2.44 21.06 20.18
C GLY A 215 1.31 20.89 21.22
N GLY A 216 0.11 21.44 21.01
CA GLY A 216 -1.02 21.29 21.94
C GLY A 216 -1.84 20.03 21.66
N GLY A 217 -2.08 19.19 22.68
CA GLY A 217 -3.01 18.06 22.60
C GLY A 217 -2.39 16.69 22.26
N GLU A 218 -1.12 16.48 22.59
CA GLU A 218 -0.37 15.24 22.29
C GLU A 218 -1.06 13.97 22.84
N ASP A 219 -1.53 13.99 24.08
CA ASP A 219 -2.21 12.84 24.70
C ASP A 219 -3.50 12.44 23.95
N LEU A 220 -4.28 13.43 23.52
CA LEU A 220 -5.54 13.20 22.81
C LEU A 220 -5.29 12.70 21.39
N LEU A 221 -4.21 13.16 20.77
CA LEU A 221 -3.76 12.66 19.46
C LEU A 221 -3.28 11.21 19.54
N GLU A 222 -2.49 10.86 20.56
CA GLU A 222 -2.09 9.47 20.79
C GLU A 222 -3.33 8.59 21.01
N GLU A 223 -4.30 9.04 21.81
CA GLU A 223 -5.53 8.31 22.06
C GLU A 223 -6.38 8.13 20.79
N LEU A 224 -6.49 9.17 19.96
CA LEU A 224 -7.15 9.09 18.66
C LEU A 224 -6.46 8.08 17.73
N MET A 225 -5.13 8.19 17.59
CA MET A 225 -4.34 7.27 16.75
C MET A 225 -4.47 5.81 17.23
N SER A 226 -4.36 5.59 18.53
CA SER A 226 -4.53 4.27 19.13
C SER A 226 -5.93 3.71 18.87
N ASN A 227 -6.97 4.53 18.94
CA ASN A 227 -8.34 4.10 18.65
C ASN A 227 -8.56 3.79 17.17
N LEU A 228 -8.00 4.60 16.26
CA LEU A 228 -8.03 4.32 14.82
C LEU A 228 -7.41 2.95 14.49
N VAL A 229 -6.24 2.65 15.06
CA VAL A 229 -5.58 1.35 14.90
C VAL A 229 -6.42 0.23 15.52
N HIS A 230 -6.99 0.45 16.72
CA HIS A 230 -7.85 -0.52 17.38
C HIS A 230 -9.13 -0.82 16.57
N LEU A 231 -9.77 0.19 15.98
CA LEU A 231 -10.92 0.01 15.10
C LEU A 231 -10.58 -0.89 13.91
N ILE A 232 -9.47 -0.60 13.22
CA ILE A 232 -9.03 -1.38 12.05
C ILE A 232 -8.72 -2.83 12.42
N VAL A 233 -8.18 -3.07 13.62
CA VAL A 233 -7.73 -4.39 14.06
C VAL A 233 -8.86 -5.24 14.67
N GLU A 234 -9.79 -4.62 15.39
CA GLU A 234 -10.79 -5.34 16.21
C GLU A 234 -12.18 -5.39 15.57
N VAL A 235 -12.55 -4.38 14.78
CA VAL A 235 -13.87 -4.36 14.14
C VAL A 235 -13.81 -5.19 12.86
N PRO A 236 -14.66 -6.23 12.72
CA PRO A 236 -14.67 -7.03 11.51
C PRO A 236 -15.12 -6.20 10.31
N LEU A 237 -14.51 -6.43 9.15
CA LEU A 237 -14.94 -5.85 7.89
C LEU A 237 -16.23 -6.54 7.43
N LEU A 238 -17.34 -5.81 7.52
CA LEU A 238 -18.70 -6.20 7.15
C LEU A 238 -19.34 -5.02 6.41
N ASP A 239 -20.44 -5.26 5.69
CA ASP A 239 -21.18 -4.19 4.99
C ASP A 239 -21.52 -3.00 5.90
N ILE A 240 -22.02 -3.29 7.11
CA ILE A 240 -22.42 -2.26 8.08
C ILE A 240 -21.23 -1.49 8.70
N THR A 241 -20.04 -2.11 8.76
CA THR A 241 -18.83 -1.51 9.37
C THR A 241 -17.85 -0.96 8.34
N TYR A 242 -18.10 -1.21 7.05
CA TYR A 242 -17.21 -0.79 5.96
C TYR A 242 -16.93 0.71 6.02
N SER A 243 -17.97 1.55 6.14
CA SER A 243 -17.83 3.01 6.10
C SER A 243 -16.97 3.55 7.25
N ILE A 244 -17.11 3.02 8.47
CA ILE A 244 -16.30 3.47 9.61
C ILE A 244 -14.85 2.96 9.51
N LEU A 245 -14.64 1.73 9.01
CA LEU A 245 -13.29 1.19 8.80
C LEU A 245 -12.55 1.93 7.69
N PHE A 246 -13.23 2.23 6.58
CA PHE A 246 -12.70 3.04 5.50
C PHE A 246 -12.32 4.44 6.00
N GLU A 247 -13.21 5.06 6.78
CA GLU A 247 -12.97 6.38 7.38
C GLU A 247 -11.80 6.34 8.40
N ALA A 248 -11.62 5.24 9.13
CA ALA A 248 -10.48 5.05 10.01
C ALA A 248 -9.14 4.92 9.27
N VAL A 249 -9.10 4.12 8.20
CA VAL A 249 -7.89 3.96 7.36
C VAL A 249 -7.53 5.30 6.69
N THR A 250 -8.50 6.00 6.12
CA THR A 250 -8.26 7.30 5.49
C THR A 250 -7.85 8.38 6.48
N SER A 251 -8.37 8.35 7.71
CA SER A 251 -7.92 9.22 8.80
C SER A 251 -6.46 8.98 9.18
N LEU A 252 -6.02 7.72 9.30
CA LEU A 252 -4.61 7.40 9.52
C LEU A 252 -3.73 7.86 8.35
N LEU A 253 -4.19 7.72 7.11
CA LEU A 253 -3.46 8.22 5.94
C LEU A 253 -3.30 9.75 5.97
N VAL A 254 -4.33 10.48 6.39
CA VAL A 254 -4.22 11.94 6.60
C VAL A 254 -3.19 12.24 7.70
N LEU A 255 -3.17 11.49 8.79
CA LEU A 255 -2.15 11.68 9.84
C LEU A 255 -0.73 11.39 9.34
N PHE A 256 -0.54 10.30 8.60
CA PHE A 256 0.76 9.99 8.00
C PHE A 256 1.16 10.98 6.90
N SER A 257 0.19 11.69 6.29
CA SER A 257 0.49 12.74 5.30
C SER A 257 1.23 13.94 5.87
N TYR A 258 1.23 14.10 7.20
CA TYR A 258 1.96 15.16 7.90
C TYR A 258 3.40 15.33 7.40
N GLN A 259 4.09 14.21 7.18
CA GLN A 259 5.48 14.21 6.76
C GLN A 259 5.74 14.89 5.41
N LEU A 260 4.74 15.00 4.53
CA LEU A 260 4.88 15.68 3.24
C LEU A 260 4.95 17.19 3.37
N PHE A 261 4.47 17.75 4.48
CA PHE A 261 4.41 19.19 4.68
C PHE A 261 5.64 19.75 5.39
N HIS A 262 6.52 18.90 5.94
CA HIS A 262 7.67 19.32 6.75
C HIS A 262 8.97 18.69 6.21
N LYS A 263 9.94 19.52 5.83
CA LYS A 263 11.16 19.10 5.13
C LYS A 263 12.12 18.27 5.98
N ASP A 264 12.07 18.37 7.31
CA ASP A 264 13.14 17.88 8.19
C ASP A 264 12.73 16.82 9.23
N ILE A 265 11.51 16.29 9.21
CA ILE A 265 10.97 15.58 10.38
C ILE A 265 10.24 14.28 10.00
N LEU A 266 11.00 13.25 9.59
CA LEU A 266 10.46 11.90 9.41
C LEU A 266 10.62 11.04 10.68
N ARG A 267 11.75 11.20 11.38
CA ARG A 267 12.16 10.28 12.46
C ARG A 267 11.97 10.84 13.88
N SER A 268 11.61 12.11 14.01
CA SER A 268 11.32 12.78 15.30
C SER A 268 9.90 13.32 15.38
N GLY A 269 9.08 13.13 14.34
CA GLY A 269 7.72 13.65 14.29
C GLY A 269 6.81 12.96 15.28
N ILE A 270 5.92 13.73 15.89
CA ILE A 270 5.00 13.24 16.93
C ILE A 270 4.10 12.10 16.45
N ILE A 271 3.61 12.18 15.21
CA ILE A 271 2.82 11.11 14.57
C ILE A 271 3.62 9.81 14.47
N TYR A 272 4.89 9.90 14.06
CA TYR A 272 5.78 8.74 13.97
C TYR A 272 6.06 8.14 15.35
N GLN A 273 6.26 8.97 16.38
CA GLN A 273 6.45 8.50 17.76
C GLN A 273 5.20 7.79 18.27
N HIS A 274 4.01 8.35 18.13
CA HIS A 274 2.77 7.73 18.61
C HIS A 274 2.42 6.41 17.93
N ILE A 275 2.79 6.24 16.65
CA ILE A 275 2.55 4.97 15.95
C ILE A 275 3.60 3.91 16.32
N THR A 276 4.89 4.29 16.47
CA THR A 276 5.99 3.35 16.73
C THR A 276 6.28 3.10 18.21
N THR A 277 5.69 3.86 19.12
CA THR A 277 5.85 3.76 20.57
C THR A 277 4.48 3.81 21.27
N GLY A 278 4.46 3.73 22.60
CA GLY A 278 3.22 3.93 23.38
C GLY A 278 2.16 2.86 23.10
N ARG A 279 0.89 3.30 23.03
CA ARG A 279 -0.29 2.41 22.95
C ARG A 279 -0.38 1.62 21.64
N CYS A 280 0.13 2.16 20.53
CA CYS A 280 0.03 1.53 19.20
C CYS A 280 1.01 0.35 19.03
N LEU A 281 2.11 0.33 19.79
CA LEU A 281 3.18 -0.66 19.64
C LEU A 281 2.67 -2.10 19.76
N SER A 282 1.77 -2.37 20.72
CA SER A 282 1.18 -3.71 20.94
C SER A 282 0.26 -4.16 19.80
N LEU A 283 -0.27 -3.22 19.02
CA LEU A 283 -1.18 -3.49 17.90
C LEU A 283 -0.44 -3.63 16.56
N THR A 284 0.86 -3.35 16.50
CA THR A 284 1.67 -3.33 15.26
C THR A 284 1.47 -4.56 14.38
N SER A 285 1.73 -5.77 14.90
CA SER A 285 1.65 -7.00 14.09
C SER A 285 0.23 -7.30 13.65
N ARG A 286 -0.76 -7.00 14.50
CA ARG A 286 -2.17 -7.17 14.19
C ARG A 286 -2.60 -6.20 13.10
N LEU A 287 -2.16 -4.94 13.15
CA LEU A 287 -2.45 -3.95 12.12
C LEU A 287 -1.86 -4.36 10.78
N VAL A 288 -0.57 -4.70 10.72
CA VAL A 288 0.08 -5.15 9.47
C VAL A 288 -0.61 -6.40 8.93
N LYS A 289 -0.90 -7.39 9.79
CA LYS A 289 -1.63 -8.60 9.41
C LYS A 289 -3.01 -8.28 8.83
N THR A 290 -3.79 -7.43 9.50
CA THR A 290 -5.15 -7.08 9.05
C THR A 290 -5.11 -6.33 7.71
N LEU A 291 -4.19 -5.38 7.53
CA LEU A 291 -4.03 -4.66 6.28
C LEU A 291 -3.62 -5.58 5.12
N LEU A 292 -2.67 -6.49 5.34
CA LEU A 292 -2.28 -7.49 4.36
C LEU A 292 -3.43 -8.46 4.05
N TYR A 293 -4.22 -8.84 5.05
CA TYR A 293 -5.39 -9.70 4.85
C TYR A 293 -6.47 -9.00 4.02
N ASN A 294 -6.71 -7.71 4.26
CA ASN A 294 -7.63 -6.90 3.46
C ASN A 294 -7.12 -6.75 2.02
N PHE A 295 -5.81 -6.53 1.83
CA PHE A 295 -5.18 -6.52 0.50
C PHE A 295 -5.33 -7.87 -0.22
N ILE A 296 -5.22 -8.99 0.49
CA ILE A 296 -5.41 -10.33 -0.10
C ILE A 296 -6.87 -10.57 -0.49
N ARG A 297 -7.82 -10.13 0.34
CA ARG A 297 -9.24 -10.41 0.13
C ARG A 297 -9.88 -9.54 -0.93
N GLN A 298 -9.38 -8.31 -1.14
CA GLN A 298 -9.95 -7.35 -2.10
C GLN A 298 -11.47 -7.27 -1.98
N GLU A 299 -11.99 -7.16 -0.74
CA GLU A 299 -13.43 -7.07 -0.53
C GLU A 299 -13.97 -5.86 -1.28
N LYS A 300 -14.99 -6.09 -2.11
CA LYS A 300 -15.63 -5.03 -2.88
C LYS A 300 -16.32 -4.07 -1.94
N CYS A 301 -16.39 -2.80 -2.33
CA CYS A 301 -17.29 -1.86 -1.69
C CYS A 301 -18.71 -2.46 -1.70
N PRO A 302 -19.39 -2.54 -0.54
CA PRO A 302 -20.76 -3.00 -0.49
C PRO A 302 -21.66 -2.18 -1.44
N PRO A 303 -22.74 -2.78 -1.96
CA PRO A 303 -23.62 -2.11 -2.91
C PRO A 303 -24.31 -0.89 -2.28
N PRO A 304 -24.72 0.12 -3.08
CA PRO A 304 -25.29 1.36 -2.57
C PRO A 304 -26.53 1.21 -1.68
N ALA A 305 -27.22 0.06 -1.71
CA ALA A 305 -28.38 -0.22 -0.88
C ALA A 305 -28.04 -0.61 0.57
N THR A 306 -26.80 -1.02 0.85
CA THR A 306 -26.30 -1.30 2.21
C THR A 306 -25.47 -0.15 2.78
N HIS A 307 -25.15 0.85 1.95
CA HIS A 307 -24.54 2.10 2.39
C HIS A 307 -25.58 3.22 2.53
N VAL A 308 -25.38 4.08 3.51
CA VAL A 308 -25.98 5.41 3.54
C VAL A 308 -25.33 6.35 2.49
N PHE A 309 -24.20 5.97 1.89
CA PHE A 309 -23.41 6.77 0.94
C PHE A 309 -22.92 5.99 -0.29
N GLN A 310 -22.99 6.61 -1.47
CA GLN A 310 -22.47 6.09 -2.74
C GLN A 310 -20.98 6.38 -2.92
N PRO A 311 -20.14 5.38 -3.17
CA PRO A 311 -18.92 5.55 -3.96
C PRO A 311 -19.00 4.67 -5.20
N THR A 312 -18.87 5.27 -6.38
CA THR A 312 -18.49 4.55 -7.60
C THR A 312 -17.04 4.84 -7.92
N GLU A 313 -16.40 3.83 -8.51
CA GLU A 313 -14.97 3.68 -8.74
C GLU A 313 -14.27 4.90 -9.39
N GLU A 314 -12.95 4.93 -9.20
CA GLU A 314 -11.94 5.87 -9.75
C GLU A 314 -11.59 7.10 -8.88
N GLY A 315 -10.75 6.85 -7.86
CA GLY A 315 -10.09 7.90 -7.09
C GLY A 315 -8.69 7.52 -6.61
N GLY A 316 -7.93 6.76 -7.42
CA GLY A 316 -6.60 6.23 -7.04
C GLY A 316 -5.42 7.22 -7.12
N GLY A 317 -5.64 8.50 -7.45
CA GLY A 317 -4.59 9.40 -7.92
C GLY A 317 -3.75 10.16 -6.88
N MET A 318 -4.06 10.10 -5.57
CA MET A 318 -3.44 11.01 -4.57
C MET A 318 -2.51 10.31 -3.55
N LEU A 319 -2.29 8.99 -3.67
CA LEU A 319 -1.63 8.20 -2.62
C LEU A 319 -0.14 7.92 -2.87
N TYR A 320 0.36 8.11 -4.09
CA TYR A 320 1.75 7.76 -4.46
C TYR A 320 2.80 8.61 -3.72
N GLY A 321 2.56 9.91 -3.58
CA GLY A 321 3.46 10.81 -2.83
C GLY A 321 3.56 10.45 -1.35
N LEU A 322 2.51 9.84 -0.79
CA LEU A 322 2.41 9.46 0.62
C LEU A 322 3.06 8.11 0.91
N VAL A 323 2.79 7.10 0.09
CA VAL A 323 3.24 5.72 0.34
C VAL A 323 4.72 5.54 0.01
N SER A 324 5.24 6.22 -1.03
CA SER A 324 6.66 6.19 -1.37
C SER A 324 7.53 6.80 -0.26
N GLY A 325 7.13 7.97 0.28
CA GLY A 325 7.84 8.62 1.38
C GLY A 325 7.87 7.84 2.70
N VAL A 326 6.81 7.07 2.98
CA VAL A 326 6.73 6.16 4.13
C VAL A 326 7.61 4.93 3.91
N ALA A 327 7.48 4.24 2.77
CA ALA A 327 8.18 2.97 2.53
C ALA A 327 9.71 3.13 2.46
N THR A 328 10.22 4.24 1.89
CA THR A 328 11.66 4.46 1.74
C THR A 328 12.34 4.98 3.01
N ASN A 329 11.59 5.55 3.97
CA ASN A 329 12.18 6.22 5.15
C ASN A 329 11.88 5.59 6.50
N LEU A 330 11.19 4.43 6.54
CA LEU A 330 11.11 3.53 7.70
C LEU A 330 12.46 2.84 8.03
N THR A 331 13.58 3.51 7.79
CA THR A 331 14.92 3.03 8.16
C THR A 331 15.06 2.98 9.68
N ASP A 332 15.61 1.90 10.21
CA ASP A 332 15.83 1.70 11.64
C ASP A 332 16.63 2.85 12.27
N ARG A 333 16.25 3.28 13.49
CA ARG A 333 17.23 3.96 14.35
C ARG A 333 18.24 2.88 14.79
N PRO A 334 19.54 3.18 14.83
CA PRO A 334 20.55 2.22 15.29
C PRO A 334 20.24 1.67 16.70
N ASP A 335 19.49 2.41 17.51
CA ASP A 335 19.17 2.06 18.90
C ASP A 335 17.75 1.49 19.10
N GLN A 336 16.85 1.61 18.10
CA GLN A 336 15.50 1.05 18.17
C GLN A 336 14.94 0.75 16.76
N PRO A 337 14.80 -0.53 16.38
CA PRO A 337 14.29 -0.92 15.08
C PRO A 337 12.79 -0.59 14.93
N ASN A 338 12.35 -0.28 13.71
CA ASN A 338 10.96 0.08 13.45
C ASN A 338 10.05 -1.16 13.57
N PRO A 339 9.02 -1.14 14.45
CA PRO A 339 8.20 -2.32 14.73
C PRO A 339 7.34 -2.74 13.53
N TYR A 340 6.87 -1.80 12.70
CA TYR A 340 6.10 -2.09 11.48
C TYR A 340 6.98 -2.73 10.40
N ARG A 341 8.22 -2.26 10.27
CA ARG A 341 9.22 -2.87 9.40
C ARG A 341 9.53 -4.29 9.85
N GLN A 342 9.70 -4.52 11.16
CA GLN A 342 9.88 -5.85 11.72
C GLN A 342 8.69 -6.77 11.44
N ALA A 343 7.46 -6.26 11.58
CA ALA A 343 6.25 -7.01 11.28
C ALA A 343 6.15 -7.41 9.79
N VAL A 344 6.51 -6.50 8.87
CA VAL A 344 6.53 -6.78 7.41
C VAL A 344 7.65 -7.74 7.02
N ILE A 345 8.79 -7.74 7.72
CA ILE A 345 9.92 -8.64 7.44
C ILE A 345 9.76 -10.01 8.11
N GLY A 346 9.11 -10.04 9.27
CA GLY A 346 9.07 -11.20 10.15
C GLY A 346 7.86 -12.13 9.98
N PHE A 347 6.93 -11.82 9.08
CA PHE A 347 5.77 -12.69 8.87
C PHE A 347 6.15 -13.96 8.11
N ARG A 348 5.51 -15.08 8.47
CA ARG A 348 5.84 -16.43 7.96
C ARG A 348 4.69 -17.01 7.15
N ASN A 349 4.98 -18.06 6.39
CA ASN A 349 3.92 -18.78 5.69
C ASN A 349 3.08 -19.58 6.70
N THR A 350 1.77 -19.66 6.50
CA THR A 350 0.88 -20.51 7.31
C THR A 350 1.25 -22.00 7.27
N GLN A 351 2.02 -22.41 6.26
CA GLN A 351 2.48 -23.80 6.12
C GLN A 351 3.82 -24.08 6.85
N ASP A 352 4.51 -23.04 7.34
CA ASP A 352 5.78 -23.22 8.04
C ASP A 352 5.55 -23.81 9.44
N THR A 353 5.77 -25.12 9.57
CA THR A 353 5.57 -25.87 10.83
C THR A 353 6.71 -25.69 11.83
N SER A 354 7.72 -24.88 11.52
CA SER A 354 8.79 -24.54 12.46
C SER A 354 8.16 -23.97 13.73
N SER A 355 8.33 -24.66 14.86
CA SER A 355 7.84 -24.21 16.16
C SER A 355 8.27 -22.76 16.41
N LEU A 356 7.42 -21.98 17.09
CA LEU A 356 7.73 -20.63 17.58
C LEU A 356 8.85 -20.72 18.63
N ALA A 357 10.06 -21.12 18.22
CA ALA A 357 11.19 -21.37 19.11
C ALA A 357 11.88 -20.07 19.55
N THR A 358 11.38 -18.92 19.11
CA THR A 358 11.78 -17.61 19.62
C THR A 358 10.61 -16.67 19.39
N GLU A 359 10.07 -16.08 20.46
CA GLU A 359 9.07 -15.01 20.38
C GLU A 359 9.74 -13.80 19.71
N GLN A 360 9.79 -13.79 18.38
CA GLN A 360 10.14 -12.56 17.67
C GLN A 360 8.99 -11.57 17.90
N PRO A 361 9.27 -10.38 18.46
CA PRO A 361 8.25 -9.36 18.63
C PRO A 361 7.65 -9.06 17.25
N HIS A 362 6.33 -9.00 17.20
CA HIS A 362 5.55 -8.70 16.01
C HIS A 362 5.48 -9.77 14.90
N ALA A 363 5.85 -11.03 15.17
CA ALA A 363 5.67 -12.11 14.19
C ALA A 363 4.20 -12.55 14.02
N PHE A 364 3.80 -12.87 12.79
CA PHE A 364 2.50 -13.47 12.47
C PHE A 364 2.59 -14.36 11.21
N GLN A 365 1.52 -15.06 10.87
CA GLN A 365 1.46 -15.92 9.69
C GLN A 365 0.45 -15.41 8.65
N ILE A 366 0.80 -15.55 7.37
CA ILE A 366 -0.03 -15.30 6.19
C ILE A 366 0.12 -16.44 5.19
N ASN A 367 -0.94 -16.75 4.44
CA ASN A 367 -0.85 -17.69 3.33
C ASN A 367 -0.12 -17.04 2.15
N PHE A 368 1.09 -17.50 1.85
CA PHE A 368 1.92 -16.90 0.80
C PHE A 368 1.33 -17.07 -0.59
N ASN A 369 0.60 -18.16 -0.85
CA ASN A 369 -0.05 -18.37 -2.14
C ASN A 369 -1.16 -17.33 -2.37
N SER A 370 -1.98 -17.06 -1.34
CA SER A 370 -3.01 -16.03 -1.43
C SER A 370 -2.40 -14.63 -1.60
N LEU A 371 -1.31 -14.32 -0.90
CA LEU A 371 -0.57 -13.07 -1.08
C LEU A 371 0.01 -12.93 -2.49
N TYR A 372 0.63 -13.99 -3.00
CA TYR A 372 1.17 -14.04 -4.35
C TYR A 372 0.07 -13.80 -5.41
N THR A 373 -1.05 -14.53 -5.32
CA THR A 373 -2.18 -14.35 -6.24
C THR A 373 -2.70 -12.91 -6.23
N ALA A 374 -2.88 -12.33 -5.04
CA ALA A 374 -3.33 -10.94 -4.92
C ALA A 374 -2.33 -9.94 -5.53
N LEU A 375 -1.02 -10.14 -5.34
CA LEU A 375 0.02 -9.31 -5.94
C LEU A 375 0.02 -9.42 -7.48
N CYS A 376 -0.21 -10.62 -8.02
CA CYS A 376 -0.33 -10.82 -9.47
C CYS A 376 -1.59 -10.16 -10.05
N GLU A 377 -2.74 -10.31 -9.39
CA GLU A 377 -4.00 -9.71 -9.84
C GLU A 377 -3.98 -8.19 -9.78
N GLN A 378 -3.25 -7.61 -8.83
CA GLN A 378 -3.15 -6.17 -8.61
C GLN A 378 -1.90 -5.54 -9.27
N GLN A 379 -1.23 -6.23 -10.19
CA GLN A 379 0.05 -5.76 -10.77
C GLN A 379 -0.03 -4.39 -11.48
N HIS A 380 -1.23 -3.98 -11.92
CA HIS A 380 -1.45 -2.67 -12.54
C HIS A 380 -1.57 -1.51 -11.54
N SER A 381 -1.64 -1.81 -10.24
CA SER A 381 -1.72 -0.82 -9.17
C SER A 381 -0.32 -0.46 -8.66
N ASP A 382 -0.06 0.84 -8.55
CA ASP A 382 1.17 1.37 -7.97
C ASP A 382 1.38 0.88 -6.52
N GLN A 383 0.29 0.75 -5.76
CA GLN A 383 0.31 0.31 -4.36
C GLN A 383 0.77 -1.15 -4.24
N ALA A 384 0.27 -2.04 -5.11
CA ALA A 384 0.71 -3.43 -5.16
C ALA A 384 2.17 -3.54 -5.61
N THR A 385 2.57 -2.73 -6.58
CA THR A 385 3.98 -2.65 -7.04
C THR A 385 4.91 -2.23 -5.89
N LEU A 386 4.55 -1.21 -5.11
CA LEU A 386 5.34 -0.77 -3.95
C LEU A 386 5.41 -1.83 -2.85
N LEU A 387 4.32 -2.56 -2.59
CA LEU A 387 4.31 -3.67 -1.65
C LEU A 387 5.22 -4.81 -2.14
N LEU A 388 5.11 -5.20 -3.41
CA LEU A 388 5.96 -6.22 -4.03
C LEU A 388 7.43 -5.82 -3.96
N TYR A 389 7.76 -4.59 -4.33
CA TYR A 389 9.11 -4.05 -4.22
C TYR A 389 9.61 -4.11 -2.77
N THR A 390 8.79 -3.70 -1.81
CA THR A 390 9.14 -3.74 -0.38
C THR A 390 9.42 -5.17 0.07
N LEU A 391 8.64 -6.16 -0.37
CA LEU A 391 8.87 -7.57 -0.05
C LEU A 391 10.11 -8.14 -0.75
N LEU A 392 10.32 -7.83 -2.03
CA LEU A 392 11.45 -8.32 -2.82
C LEU A 392 12.78 -7.72 -2.40
N HIS A 393 12.82 -6.41 -2.14
CA HIS A 393 14.03 -5.73 -1.68
C HIS A 393 14.58 -6.36 -0.38
N GLN A 394 13.72 -6.86 0.51
CA GLN A 394 14.17 -7.55 1.73
C GLN A 394 14.71 -8.96 1.46
N ASN A 395 14.29 -9.60 0.36
CA ASN A 395 14.78 -10.92 -0.04
C ASN A 395 16.18 -10.87 -0.68
N VAL A 396 16.73 -9.68 -0.97
CA VAL A 396 18.08 -9.53 -1.52
C VAL A 396 19.12 -10.11 -0.57
N MET A 397 19.02 -9.88 0.74
CA MET A 397 20.00 -10.38 1.72
C MET A 397 20.09 -11.92 1.73
N PRO A 398 18.97 -12.68 1.86
CA PRO A 398 18.99 -14.13 1.68
C PRO A 398 19.54 -14.60 0.33
N ILE A 399 19.22 -13.90 -0.77
CA ILE A 399 19.77 -14.20 -2.10
C ILE A 399 21.30 -14.08 -2.10
N LEU A 400 21.83 -13.02 -1.50
CA LEU A 400 23.28 -12.84 -1.35
C LEU A 400 23.92 -13.94 -0.50
N GLU A 401 23.29 -14.35 0.59
CA GLU A 401 23.79 -15.47 1.42
C GLU A 401 23.78 -16.82 0.68
N ILE A 402 22.78 -17.07 -0.18
CA ILE A 402 22.74 -18.27 -1.02
C ILE A 402 23.91 -18.25 -2.01
N LEU A 403 24.14 -17.11 -2.69
CA LEU A 403 25.22 -16.96 -3.65
C LEU A 403 26.60 -17.01 -3.00
N TYR A 404 26.75 -16.41 -1.82
CA TYR A 404 27.99 -16.44 -1.04
C TYR A 404 28.40 -17.87 -0.67
N ASN A 405 27.42 -18.72 -0.33
CA ASN A 405 27.59 -20.12 0.06
C ASN A 405 27.41 -21.09 -1.11
N VAL A 406 27.70 -20.68 -2.35
CA VAL A 406 27.53 -21.50 -3.57
C VAL A 406 28.15 -22.89 -3.48
N GLU A 407 29.24 -23.04 -2.72
CA GLU A 407 29.94 -24.31 -2.50
C GLU A 407 29.15 -25.35 -1.70
N HIS A 408 28.17 -24.91 -0.89
CA HIS A 408 27.38 -25.75 0.00
C HIS A 408 25.89 -25.81 -0.40
N ARG A 409 25.50 -25.20 -1.52
CA ARG A 409 24.11 -25.12 -1.97
C ARG A 409 23.89 -25.95 -3.23
N ASN A 410 22.68 -26.48 -3.37
CA ASN A 410 22.27 -27.17 -4.60
C ASN A 410 22.23 -26.18 -5.76
N SER A 411 22.72 -26.58 -6.93
CA SER A 411 22.77 -25.77 -8.15
C SER A 411 21.40 -25.16 -8.51
N HIS A 412 20.30 -25.89 -8.30
CA HIS A 412 18.95 -25.35 -8.51
C HIS A 412 18.67 -24.09 -7.67
N HIS A 413 19.05 -24.10 -6.39
CA HIS A 413 18.85 -22.96 -5.50
C HIS A 413 19.76 -21.78 -5.86
N VAL A 414 21.00 -22.08 -6.28
CA VAL A 414 21.96 -21.06 -6.75
C VAL A 414 21.43 -20.39 -8.02
N TYR A 415 20.91 -21.16 -8.98
CA TYR A 415 20.34 -20.61 -10.21
C TYR A 415 19.07 -19.80 -9.97
N MET A 416 18.16 -20.26 -9.10
CA MET A 416 16.99 -19.47 -8.72
C MET A 416 17.39 -18.12 -8.10
N ALA A 417 18.32 -18.13 -7.15
CA ALA A 417 18.84 -16.90 -6.52
C ALA A 417 19.46 -15.95 -7.56
N LEU A 418 20.23 -16.48 -8.51
CA LEU A 418 20.87 -15.68 -9.55
C LEU A 418 19.87 -15.11 -10.57
N ILE A 419 18.82 -15.86 -10.93
CA ILE A 419 17.75 -15.37 -11.81
C ILE A 419 16.98 -14.23 -11.14
N ILE A 420 16.63 -14.37 -9.86
CA ILE A 420 15.97 -13.30 -9.11
C ILE A 420 16.86 -12.07 -9.04
N LEU A 421 18.15 -12.26 -8.73
CA LEU A 421 19.11 -11.15 -8.70
C LEU A 421 19.19 -10.44 -10.05
N LEU A 422 19.22 -11.18 -11.16
CA LEU A 422 19.22 -10.60 -12.50
C LEU A 422 18.00 -9.75 -12.78
N ILE A 423 16.80 -10.27 -12.48
CA ILE A 423 15.53 -9.54 -12.65
C ILE A 423 15.55 -8.24 -11.84
N LEU A 424 16.02 -8.30 -10.59
CA LEU A 424 16.11 -7.12 -9.73
C LEU A 424 17.11 -6.09 -10.27
N THR A 425 18.29 -6.54 -10.71
CA THR A 425 19.33 -5.64 -11.22
C THR A 425 18.99 -4.97 -12.55
N GLU A 426 17.97 -5.45 -13.29
CA GLU A 426 17.51 -4.79 -14.51
C GLU A 426 16.78 -3.45 -14.23
N ASP A 427 16.28 -3.26 -13.00
CA ASP A 427 15.60 -2.03 -12.61
C ASP A 427 16.57 -0.93 -12.13
N ASP A 428 16.57 0.21 -12.82
CA ASP A 428 17.35 1.40 -12.46
C ASP A 428 16.96 1.98 -11.09
N GLY A 429 15.70 1.80 -10.67
CA GLY A 429 15.24 2.20 -9.34
C GLY A 429 15.94 1.41 -8.23
N PHE A 430 15.88 0.09 -8.32
CA PHE A 430 16.58 -0.87 -7.47
C PHE A 430 18.08 -0.59 -7.42
N ASN A 431 18.72 -0.42 -8.57
CA ASN A 431 20.16 -0.18 -8.63
C ASN A 431 20.60 1.08 -7.88
N ARG A 432 19.79 2.14 -7.91
CA ARG A 432 20.05 3.35 -7.11
C ARG A 432 19.81 3.10 -5.62
N SER A 433 18.68 2.50 -5.27
CA SER A 433 18.27 2.33 -3.87
C SER A 433 19.23 1.43 -3.08
N VAL A 434 19.76 0.35 -3.67
CA VAL A 434 20.68 -0.54 -2.96
C VAL A 434 21.99 0.14 -2.54
N HIS A 435 22.42 1.19 -3.24
CA HIS A 435 23.61 1.95 -2.87
C HIS A 435 23.34 2.95 -1.72
N GLU A 436 22.08 3.31 -1.48
CA GLU A 436 21.66 4.19 -0.39
C GLU A 436 21.39 3.42 0.92
N VAL A 437 21.08 2.12 0.83
CA VAL A 437 20.82 1.26 1.99
C VAL A 437 22.14 0.86 2.66
N VAL A 438 22.40 1.43 3.84
CA VAL A 438 23.58 1.10 4.66
C VAL A 438 23.28 -0.04 5.63
N LEU A 439 24.10 -1.09 5.56
CA LEU A 439 24.05 -2.25 6.45
C LEU A 439 25.18 -2.17 7.48
N LYS A 440 24.90 -2.63 8.70
CA LYS A 440 25.86 -2.66 9.80
C LYS A 440 26.10 -4.08 10.26
N ASN A 441 27.35 -4.39 10.62
CA ASN A 441 27.77 -5.66 11.25
C ASN A 441 27.38 -6.91 10.45
N ILE A 442 27.90 -7.06 9.23
CA ILE A 442 27.71 -8.29 8.44
C ILE A 442 28.59 -9.41 9.00
N SER A 443 27.97 -10.39 9.67
CA SER A 443 28.69 -11.46 10.39
C SER A 443 29.02 -12.69 9.53
N TRP A 444 28.28 -12.93 8.45
CA TRP A 444 28.45 -14.13 7.61
C TRP A 444 29.50 -13.96 6.51
N TYR A 445 29.90 -12.74 6.17
CA TYR A 445 30.95 -12.47 5.18
C TYR A 445 32.32 -12.63 5.85
N THR A 446 33.11 -13.61 5.44
CA THR A 446 34.29 -14.06 6.21
C THR A 446 35.63 -13.52 5.70
N GLU A 447 35.74 -13.06 4.46
CA GLU A 447 37.02 -12.57 3.92
C GLU A 447 37.47 -11.25 4.55
N ARG A 448 36.53 -10.48 5.09
CA ARG A 448 36.81 -9.20 5.77
C ARG A 448 35.68 -8.85 6.72
N THR A 449 36.01 -8.32 7.89
CA THR A 449 35.02 -7.73 8.79
C THR A 449 34.42 -6.48 8.15
N LEU A 450 33.11 -6.50 7.90
CA LEU A 450 32.36 -5.38 7.31
C LEU A 450 31.48 -4.75 8.40
N THR A 451 31.99 -3.66 9.02
CA THR A 451 31.28 -2.92 10.07
C THR A 451 30.14 -2.09 9.52
N GLU A 452 30.37 -1.40 8.40
CA GLU A 452 29.37 -0.57 7.72
C GLU A 452 29.60 -0.63 6.20
N ILE A 453 28.59 -1.05 5.45
CA ILE A 453 28.67 -1.24 3.99
C ILE A 453 27.30 -1.02 3.35
N SER A 454 27.24 -0.41 2.16
CA SER A 454 25.96 -0.36 1.42
C SER A 454 25.57 -1.73 0.87
N LEU A 455 24.27 -2.02 0.79
CA LEU A 455 23.75 -3.27 0.21
C LEU A 455 24.28 -3.48 -1.21
N GLY A 456 24.36 -2.42 -2.02
CA GLY A 456 24.94 -2.48 -3.37
C GLY A 456 26.42 -2.84 -3.36
N SER A 457 27.22 -2.32 -2.42
CA SER A 457 28.63 -2.72 -2.29
C SER A 457 28.79 -4.17 -1.83
N LEU A 458 27.91 -4.65 -0.95
CA LEU A 458 27.89 -6.04 -0.50
C LEU A 458 27.49 -7.00 -1.64
N LEU A 459 26.46 -6.63 -2.41
CA LEU A 459 26.01 -7.36 -3.59
C LEU A 459 27.18 -7.54 -4.57
N ILE A 460 27.89 -6.46 -4.90
CA ILE A 460 29.06 -6.52 -5.77
C ILE A 460 30.13 -7.48 -5.23
N LEU A 461 30.46 -7.39 -3.93
CA LEU A 461 31.44 -8.29 -3.30
C LEU A 461 31.05 -9.76 -3.42
N VAL A 462 29.79 -10.08 -3.15
CA VAL A 462 29.26 -11.44 -3.24
C VAL A 462 29.30 -11.94 -4.68
N VAL A 463 28.84 -11.14 -5.64
CA VAL A 463 28.83 -11.54 -7.05
C VAL A 463 30.25 -11.74 -7.58
N ILE A 464 31.20 -10.87 -7.23
CA ILE A 464 32.62 -11.04 -7.58
C ILE A 464 33.19 -12.32 -6.95
N ARG A 465 32.90 -12.59 -5.67
CA ARG A 465 33.32 -13.85 -5.01
C ARG A 465 32.75 -15.05 -5.76
N THR A 466 31.48 -15.03 -6.14
CA THR A 466 30.83 -16.12 -6.90
C THR A 466 31.48 -16.32 -8.27
N ILE A 467 31.84 -15.23 -8.97
CA ILE A 467 32.60 -15.29 -10.22
C ILE A 467 33.97 -15.94 -10.01
N GLN A 468 34.72 -15.52 -8.98
CA GLN A 468 36.05 -16.05 -8.66
C GLN A 468 36.00 -17.53 -8.29
N PHE A 469 35.02 -17.92 -7.47
CA PHE A 469 34.76 -19.32 -7.15
C PHE A 469 34.45 -20.13 -8.41
N ASN A 470 33.59 -19.59 -9.28
CA ASN A 470 33.22 -20.28 -10.51
C ASN A 470 34.41 -20.46 -11.47
N MET A 471 35.26 -19.45 -11.64
CA MET A 471 36.46 -19.56 -12.48
C MET A 471 37.43 -20.63 -12.00
N THR A 472 37.56 -20.78 -10.68
CA THR A 472 38.55 -21.68 -10.06
C THR A 472 38.05 -23.11 -9.86
N ARG A 473 36.75 -23.31 -9.61
CA ARG A 473 36.18 -24.61 -9.22
C ARG A 473 35.24 -25.20 -10.25
N THR A 474 34.12 -24.53 -10.55
CA THR A 474 32.99 -25.13 -11.28
C THR A 474 33.07 -24.91 -12.79
N ARG A 475 33.64 -23.79 -13.25
CA ARG A 475 33.75 -23.37 -14.66
C ARG A 475 32.42 -23.40 -15.41
N ASP A 476 31.35 -23.08 -14.71
CA ASP A 476 30.01 -23.04 -15.26
C ASP A 476 29.80 -21.75 -16.08
N LYS A 477 29.59 -21.89 -17.38
CA LYS A 477 29.43 -20.75 -18.29
C LYS A 477 28.16 -19.94 -18.00
N TYR A 478 27.07 -20.59 -17.62
CA TYR A 478 25.79 -19.94 -17.35
C TYR A 478 25.88 -19.10 -16.07
N LEU A 479 26.43 -19.68 -15.00
CA LEU A 479 26.68 -18.96 -13.73
C LEU A 479 27.56 -17.73 -13.98
N HIS A 480 28.66 -17.90 -14.72
CA HIS A 480 29.60 -16.81 -15.01
C HIS A 480 28.94 -15.65 -15.76
N THR A 481 28.22 -15.97 -16.84
CA THR A 481 27.59 -14.98 -17.73
C THR A 481 26.54 -14.18 -16.99
N ASN A 482 25.72 -14.86 -16.17
CA ASN A 482 24.66 -14.22 -15.41
C ASN A 482 25.18 -13.35 -14.26
N CYS A 483 26.26 -13.76 -13.57
CA CYS A 483 26.90 -12.89 -12.58
C CYS A 483 27.47 -11.61 -13.22
N LEU A 484 28.11 -11.73 -14.39
CA LEU A 484 28.61 -10.56 -15.13
C LEU A 484 27.48 -9.65 -15.61
N ALA A 485 26.37 -10.22 -16.10
CA ALA A 485 25.19 -9.46 -16.50
C ALA A 485 24.59 -8.68 -15.33
N ALA A 486 24.47 -9.28 -14.15
CA ALA A 486 24.01 -8.58 -12.95
C ALA A 486 24.91 -7.38 -12.60
N LEU A 487 26.24 -7.55 -12.63
CA LEU A 487 27.17 -6.44 -12.42
C LEU A 487 27.08 -5.37 -13.51
N ALA A 488 26.90 -5.77 -14.77
CA ALA A 488 26.78 -4.87 -15.89
C ALA A 488 25.52 -4.00 -15.77
N ASN A 489 24.37 -4.59 -15.42
CA ASN A 489 23.12 -3.86 -15.23
C ASN A 489 23.27 -2.77 -14.14
N MET A 490 23.96 -3.08 -13.05
CA MET A 490 24.16 -2.13 -11.94
C MET A 490 25.22 -1.05 -12.21
N SER A 491 26.13 -1.30 -13.16
CA SER A 491 27.37 -0.50 -13.32
C SER A 491 27.13 1.00 -13.52
N ALA A 492 26.03 1.38 -14.18
CA ALA A 492 25.66 2.77 -14.41
C ALA A 492 25.31 3.54 -13.13
N GLN A 493 24.95 2.84 -12.04
CA GLN A 493 24.52 3.43 -10.78
C GLN A 493 25.53 3.25 -9.64
N PHE A 494 26.75 2.75 -9.93
CA PHE A 494 27.80 2.61 -8.93
C PHE A 494 28.17 3.98 -8.34
N ARG A 495 27.81 4.19 -7.08
CA ARG A 495 28.08 5.41 -6.33
C ARG A 495 28.51 5.06 -4.91
N CYS A 496 29.43 5.86 -4.37
CA CYS A 496 29.90 5.76 -2.99
C CYS A 496 30.25 4.31 -2.57
N LEU A 497 30.89 3.55 -3.47
CA LEU A 497 31.23 2.16 -3.20
C LEU A 497 32.18 2.05 -2.02
N HIS A 498 31.94 1.04 -1.18
CA HIS A 498 32.84 0.71 -0.10
C HIS A 498 34.25 0.42 -0.66
N GLN A 499 35.30 0.96 -0.03
CA GLN A 499 36.67 0.90 -0.54
C GLN A 499 37.10 -0.53 -0.92
N TYR A 500 36.72 -1.51 -0.09
CA TYR A 500 37.01 -2.91 -0.36
C TYR A 500 36.28 -3.47 -1.60
N ALA A 501 35.03 -3.07 -1.83
CA ALA A 501 34.28 -3.46 -3.02
C ALA A 501 34.92 -2.86 -4.27
N ALA A 502 35.28 -1.58 -4.24
CA ALA A 502 35.99 -0.91 -5.33
C ALA A 502 37.32 -1.60 -5.67
N GLN A 503 38.09 -2.00 -4.65
CA GLN A 503 39.35 -2.74 -4.85
C GLN A 503 39.14 -4.11 -5.51
N ARG A 504 38.06 -4.82 -5.14
CA ARG A 504 37.71 -6.14 -5.69
C ARG A 504 37.17 -6.08 -7.12
N ILE A 505 36.63 -4.95 -7.57
CA ILE A 505 36.25 -4.77 -8.98
C ILE A 505 37.49 -4.69 -9.88
N ILE A 506 38.56 -4.07 -9.39
CA ILE A 506 39.79 -3.82 -10.17
C ILE A 506 40.71 -5.05 -10.18
N ARG A 507 40.68 -5.87 -9.12
CA ARG A 507 41.55 -7.03 -8.89
C ARG A 507 40.81 -8.34 -9.09
#